data_AF-A0A520I9Z2-F1
#
_entry.id   AF-A0A520I9Z2-F1
#
_cell.length_a   1.000
_cell.length_b   1.000
_cell.length_c   1.000
_cell.angle_alpha   90.00
_cell.angle_beta   90.00
_cell.angle_gamma   90.00
#
_symmetry.space_group_name_H-M   'P 1'
#
loop_
_entity.id
_entity.type
_entity.pdbx_description
1 polymer ?
#
loop_
_entity_poly.entity_id
_entity_poly.type
_entity_poly.pdbx_seq_one_letter_code
_entity_poly.pdbx_strand_id
1 'polypeptide(L)'
;MTRSLLSVALLGSTLLAGCTVGPNYTAPKLAVPPAFAERQPAPAPGAQVDPARWWSAFGDPQLDSLVERALKGSPDIAIAASRVRQARLQEAAARTVGKPTVDATGNVTHIEFSKNAGLASIAQAFSGGSSGGTGGGTGGSSGFALPG
;
A
#
# COMPACT_ATOMS: atom_id res chain seq x y z
N MET A 1 30.87 5.11 -39.07
CA MET A 1 29.70 4.33 -38.61
C MET A 1 29.48 4.44 -37.10
N THR A 2 30.51 4.35 -36.26
CA THR A 2 30.45 4.49 -34.78
C THR A 2 29.95 5.86 -34.28
N ARG A 3 30.29 6.96 -34.97
CA ARG A 3 29.81 8.32 -34.62
C ARG A 3 28.30 8.50 -34.79
N SER A 4 27.71 7.83 -35.80
CA SER A 4 26.26 7.87 -36.05
C SER A 4 25.47 7.06 -35.02
N LEU A 5 26.06 5.96 -34.52
CA LEU A 5 25.48 5.16 -33.44
C LEU A 5 25.42 5.94 -32.13
N LEU A 6 26.47 6.72 -31.83
CA LEU A 6 26.49 7.60 -30.66
C LEU A 6 25.42 8.69 -30.71
N SER A 7 25.18 9.26 -31.89
CA SER A 7 24.13 10.27 -32.10
C SER A 7 22.72 9.69 -31.92
N VAL A 8 22.46 8.48 -32.44
CA VAL A 8 21.16 7.80 -32.28
C VAL A 8 20.91 7.41 -30.82
N ALA A 9 21.93 6.96 -30.11
CA ALA A 9 21.83 6.65 -28.67
C ALA A 9 21.53 7.90 -27.82
N LEU A 10 22.17 9.03 -28.15
CA LEU A 10 21.95 10.30 -27.45
C LEU A 10 20.53 10.86 -27.70
N LEU A 11 20.04 10.75 -28.95
CA LEU A 11 18.68 11.16 -29.33
C LEU A 11 17.63 10.27 -28.66
N GLY A 12 17.85 8.95 -28.62
CA GLY A 12 16.95 8.00 -27.96
C GLY A 12 16.83 8.25 -26.45
N SER A 13 17.93 8.64 -25.79
CA SER A 13 17.91 8.93 -24.35
C SER A 13 17.15 10.21 -24.00
N THR A 14 17.04 11.18 -24.91
CA THR A 14 16.26 12.41 -24.69
C THR A 14 14.75 12.19 -24.87
N LEU A 15 14.34 11.23 -25.72
CA LEU A 15 12.93 10.88 -25.91
C LEU A 15 12.31 10.17 -24.69
N LEU A 16 13.11 9.49 -23.85
CA LEU A 16 12.63 8.80 -22.64
C LEU A 16 12.50 9.72 -21.42
N ALA A 17 13.05 10.93 -21.44
CA ALA A 17 13.04 11.85 -20.30
C ALA A 17 11.70 12.57 -20.05
N GLY A 18 10.67 12.31 -20.87
CA GLY A 18 9.40 13.05 -20.88
C GLY A 18 8.21 12.40 -20.17
N CYS A 19 8.32 11.19 -19.60
CA CYS A 19 7.17 10.51 -19.00
C CYS A 19 6.93 10.89 -17.53
N THR A 20 6.69 12.18 -17.24
CA THR A 20 6.15 12.59 -15.94
C THR A 20 4.62 12.58 -16.01
N VAL A 21 3.99 11.51 -15.55
CA VAL A 21 2.52 11.36 -15.54
C VAL A 21 1.91 12.02 -14.31
N GLY A 22 1.65 13.33 -14.40
CA GLY A 22 0.77 14.03 -13.47
C GLY A 22 1.01 15.55 -13.45
N PRO A 23 -0.03 16.38 -13.63
CA PRO A 23 0.10 17.83 -13.42
C PRO A 23 0.47 18.11 -11.95
N ASN A 24 1.27 19.14 -11.72
CA ASN A 24 1.61 19.58 -10.36
C ASN A 24 0.32 19.92 -9.60
N TYR A 25 0.12 19.31 -8.43
CA TYR A 25 -1.03 19.59 -7.59
C TYR A 25 -1.05 21.08 -7.22
N THR A 26 -2.16 21.75 -7.52
CA THR A 26 -2.42 23.12 -7.08
C THR A 26 -3.68 23.10 -6.22
N ALA A 27 -3.59 23.68 -5.02
CA ALA A 27 -4.74 23.75 -4.14
C ALA A 27 -5.83 24.61 -4.79
N PRO A 28 -7.08 24.12 -4.88
CA PRO A 28 -8.16 24.90 -5.48
C PRO A 28 -8.44 26.14 -4.64
N LYS A 29 -8.59 27.30 -5.31
CA LYS A 29 -8.99 28.53 -4.64
C LYS A 29 -10.48 28.47 -4.30
N LEU A 30 -10.77 28.35 -3.00
CA LEU A 30 -12.13 28.38 -2.49
C LEU A 30 -12.66 29.81 -2.47
N ALA A 31 -13.86 30.03 -3.01
CA ALA A 31 -14.57 31.31 -2.93
C ALA A 31 -15.28 31.43 -1.57
N VAL A 32 -14.50 31.51 -0.49
CA VAL A 32 -15.00 31.73 0.86
C VAL A 32 -14.84 33.21 1.25
N PRO A 33 -15.77 33.78 2.04
CA PRO A 33 -15.58 35.10 2.62
C PRO A 33 -14.27 35.16 3.43
N PRO A 34 -13.54 36.30 3.40
CA PRO A 34 -12.28 36.43 4.13
C PRO A 34 -12.46 36.43 5.65
N ALA A 35 -13.68 36.71 6.12
CA ALA A 35 -14.05 36.66 7.53
C ALA A 35 -15.50 36.20 7.66
N PHE A 36 -15.80 35.56 8.79
CA PHE A 36 -17.17 35.30 9.20
C PHE A 36 -17.89 36.63 9.50
N ALA A 37 -19.19 36.71 9.20
CA ALA A 37 -20.00 37.92 9.44
C ALA A 37 -20.12 38.26 10.94
N GLU A 38 -19.87 37.28 11.79
CA GLU A 38 -19.96 37.40 13.23
C GLU A 38 -18.66 37.96 13.81
N ARG A 39 -18.77 38.97 14.67
CA ARG A 39 -17.62 39.63 15.29
C ARG A 39 -16.99 38.70 16.32
N GLN A 40 -15.94 37.98 15.92
CA GLN A 40 -15.17 37.19 16.87
C GLN A 40 -14.51 38.12 17.91
N PRO A 41 -14.68 37.86 19.21
CA PRO A 41 -13.89 38.51 20.24
C PRO A 41 -12.40 38.35 19.92
N ALA A 42 -11.59 39.38 20.19
CA ALA A 42 -10.15 39.27 20.04
C ALA A 42 -9.66 38.03 20.83
N PRO A 43 -8.89 37.11 20.21
CA PRO A 43 -8.38 35.94 20.91
C PRO A 43 -7.63 36.38 22.15
N ALA A 44 -7.98 35.81 23.31
CA ALA A 44 -7.22 36.07 24.52
C ALA A 44 -5.75 35.62 24.30
N PRO A 45 -4.75 36.36 24.82
CA PRO A 45 -3.36 35.91 24.75
C PRO A 45 -3.22 34.50 25.34
N GLY A 46 -2.79 33.53 24.55
CA GLY A 46 -2.70 32.11 24.94
C GLY A 46 -3.89 31.23 24.54
N ALA A 47 -4.91 31.76 23.85
CA ALA A 47 -6.07 31.00 23.38
C ALA A 47 -5.79 30.07 22.18
N GLN A 48 -4.55 29.60 22.00
CA GLN A 48 -4.27 28.57 21.00
C GLN A 48 -4.65 27.21 21.56
N VAL A 49 -5.80 26.73 21.15
CA VAL A 49 -6.26 25.37 21.43
C VAL A 49 -5.51 24.42 20.51
N ASP A 50 -4.85 23.41 21.08
CA ASP A 50 -4.32 22.30 20.29
C ASP A 50 -5.49 21.51 19.68
N PRO A 51 -5.63 21.45 18.35
CA PRO A 51 -6.71 20.70 17.71
C PRO A 51 -6.69 19.21 18.09
N ALA A 52 -5.51 18.66 18.38
CA ALA A 52 -5.36 17.26 18.78
C ALA A 52 -5.84 17.01 20.21
N ARG A 53 -5.79 18.02 21.09
CA ARG A 53 -6.19 17.94 22.49
C ARG A 53 -7.19 19.03 22.86
N TRP A 54 -8.15 19.29 21.98
CA TRP A 54 -9.08 20.43 22.10
C TRP A 54 -9.85 20.46 23.44
N TRP A 55 -10.09 19.30 24.03
CA TRP A 55 -10.82 19.17 25.30
C TRP A 55 -10.05 19.72 26.51
N SER A 56 -8.71 19.86 26.43
CA SER A 56 -7.94 20.43 27.54
C SER A 56 -8.21 21.93 27.73
N ALA A 57 -8.75 22.60 26.71
CA ALA A 57 -9.17 24.00 26.81
C ALA A 57 -10.34 24.23 27.79
N PHE A 58 -11.07 23.17 28.17
CA PHE A 58 -12.14 23.24 29.16
C PHE A 58 -11.62 23.29 30.60
N GLY A 59 -10.38 22.88 30.84
CA GLY A 59 -9.77 22.88 32.18
C GLY A 59 -10.37 21.89 33.18
N ASP A 60 -11.12 20.88 32.72
CA ASP A 60 -11.71 19.83 33.57
C ASP A 60 -10.87 18.54 33.55
N PRO A 61 -10.19 18.17 34.66
CA PRO A 61 -9.38 16.95 34.72
C PRO A 61 -10.21 15.67 34.61
N GLN A 62 -11.49 15.70 34.99
CA GLN A 62 -12.37 14.55 34.85
C GLN A 62 -12.69 14.33 33.36
N LEU A 63 -13.00 15.40 32.63
CA LEU A 63 -13.22 15.35 31.19
C LEU A 63 -11.99 14.83 30.45
N ASP A 64 -10.80 15.34 30.79
CA ASP A 64 -9.53 14.86 30.23
C ASP A 64 -9.39 13.34 30.39
N SER A 65 -9.65 12.82 31.59
CA SER A 65 -9.55 11.38 31.87
C SER A 65 -10.59 10.55 31.11
N LEU A 66 -11.78 11.10 30.85
CA LEU A 66 -12.84 10.43 30.12
C LEU A 66 -12.50 10.34 28.63
N VAL A 67 -12.04 11.45 28.05
CA VAL A 67 -11.65 11.50 26.63
C VAL A 67 -10.44 10.60 26.39
N GLU A 68 -9.43 10.62 27.26
CA GLU A 68 -8.28 9.72 27.11
C GLU A 68 -8.65 8.24 27.17
N ARG A 69 -9.57 7.85 28.06
CA ARG A 69 -10.09 6.48 28.12
C ARG A 69 -10.89 6.13 26.87
N ALA A 70 -11.74 7.04 26.39
CA ALA A 70 -12.51 6.84 25.17
C ALA A 70 -11.60 6.65 23.94
N LEU A 71 -10.55 7.46 23.81
CA LEU A 71 -9.58 7.36 22.71
C LEU A 71 -8.80 6.04 22.74
N LYS A 72 -8.44 5.55 23.93
CA LYS A 72 -7.72 4.27 24.09
C LYS A 72 -8.63 3.04 23.87
N GLY A 73 -9.90 3.15 24.23
CA GLY A 73 -10.84 2.03 24.22
C GLY A 73 -11.79 1.98 23.02
N SER A 74 -11.76 2.95 22.11
CA SER A 74 -12.72 3.04 21.00
C SER A 74 -12.34 2.14 19.82
N PRO A 75 -13.18 1.14 19.47
CA PRO A 75 -12.97 0.31 18.28
C PRO A 75 -13.03 1.12 16.98
N ASP A 76 -13.84 2.18 16.94
CA ASP A 76 -14.00 3.02 15.75
C ASP A 76 -12.68 3.74 15.39
N ILE A 77 -11.96 4.26 16.40
CA ILE A 77 -10.63 4.87 16.20
C ILE A 77 -9.61 3.83 15.73
N ALA A 78 -9.68 2.60 16.25
CA ALA A 78 -8.82 1.50 15.80
C ALA A 78 -9.10 1.12 14.33
N ILE A 79 -10.37 1.11 13.91
CA ILE A 79 -10.79 0.89 12.52
C ILE A 79 -10.31 2.04 11.63
N ALA A 80 -10.46 3.30 12.05
CA ALA A 80 -9.95 4.44 11.30
C ALA A 80 -8.42 4.37 11.11
N ALA A 81 -7.68 4.00 12.16
CA ALA A 81 -6.24 3.79 12.09
C ALA A 81 -5.83 2.64 11.15
N SER A 82 -6.61 1.56 11.13
CA SER A 82 -6.37 0.43 10.22
C SER A 82 -6.59 0.83 8.76
N ARG A 83 -7.62 1.62 8.46
CA ARG A 83 -7.87 2.17 7.11
C ARG A 83 -6.71 3.04 6.62
N VAL A 84 -6.13 3.89 7.48
CA VAL A 84 -4.94 4.68 7.14
C VAL A 84 -3.74 3.78 6.86
N ARG A 85 -3.53 2.73 7.66
CA ARG A 85 -2.46 1.75 7.43
C ARG A 85 -2.64 1.03 6.10
N GLN A 86 -3.86 0.60 5.79
CA GLN A 86 -4.19 -0.04 4.51
C GLN A 86 -3.87 0.86 3.32
N ALA A 87 -4.27 2.14 3.37
CA ALA A 87 -3.97 3.10 2.31
C ALA A 87 -2.46 3.28 2.09
N ARG A 88 -1.65 3.31 3.15
CA ARG A 88 -0.18 3.39 3.06
C ARG A 88 0.43 2.14 2.42
N LEU A 89 -0.11 0.96 2.72
CA LEU A 89 0.35 -0.29 2.09
C LEU A 89 -0.03 -0.34 0.61
N GLN A 90 -1.21 0.16 0.25
CA GLN A 90 -1.63 0.29 -1.15
C GLN A 90 -0.73 1.28 -1.91
N GLU A 91 -0.37 2.41 -1.30
CA GLU A 91 0.61 3.35 -1.87
C GLU A 91 1.97 2.67 -2.07
N ALA A 92 2.45 1.93 -1.06
CA ALA A 92 3.71 1.21 -1.15
C ALA A 92 3.70 0.17 -2.29
N ALA A 93 2.60 -0.59 -2.44
CA ALA A 93 2.43 -1.54 -3.53
C ALA A 93 2.34 -0.84 -4.91
N ALA A 94 1.65 0.30 -5.01
CA ALA A 94 1.61 1.06 -6.26
C ALA A 94 3.01 1.56 -6.67
N ARG A 95 3.86 1.91 -5.71
CA ARG A 95 5.25 2.33 -5.95
C ARG A 95 6.17 1.19 -6.42
N THR A 96 5.82 -0.08 -6.22
CA THR A 96 6.65 -1.22 -6.68
C THR A 96 6.38 -1.63 -8.12
N VAL A 97 5.27 -1.22 -8.73
CA VAL A 97 4.90 -1.58 -10.11
C VAL A 97 5.98 -1.22 -11.14
N GLY A 98 6.75 -0.14 -10.90
CA GLY A 98 7.86 0.28 -11.77
C GLY A 98 9.25 -0.25 -11.37
N LYS A 99 9.34 -1.21 -10.44
CA LYS A 99 10.61 -1.75 -9.92
C LYS A 99 10.84 -3.19 -10.39
N PRO A 100 12.11 -3.63 -10.53
CA PRO A 100 12.38 -5.03 -10.84
C PRO A 100 11.96 -5.92 -9.66
N THR A 101 11.30 -7.03 -9.95
CA THR A 101 11.04 -8.11 -8.99
C THR A 101 12.14 -9.16 -9.12
N VAL A 102 12.54 -9.75 -8.00
CA VAL A 102 13.53 -10.83 -7.97
C VAL A 102 12.88 -11.99 -7.24
N ASP A 103 12.65 -13.07 -7.97
CA ASP A 103 12.01 -14.26 -7.46
C ASP A 103 12.88 -15.47 -7.79
N ALA A 104 12.98 -16.42 -6.86
CA ALA A 104 13.70 -17.67 -7.03
C ALA A 104 12.76 -18.83 -6.71
N THR A 105 12.56 -19.72 -7.68
CA THR A 105 11.70 -20.90 -7.51
C THR A 105 12.51 -22.15 -7.81
N GLY A 106 12.33 -23.18 -6.98
CA GLY A 106 12.91 -24.50 -7.16
C GLY A 106 11.81 -25.55 -6.99
N ASN A 107 11.79 -26.56 -7.87
CA ASN A 107 10.80 -27.62 -7.83
C ASN A 107 11.50 -28.98 -8.00
N VAL A 108 11.18 -29.94 -7.12
CA VAL A 108 11.65 -31.33 -7.21
C VAL A 108 10.45 -32.24 -7.06
N THR A 109 10.11 -32.96 -8.13
CA THR A 109 8.99 -33.91 -8.16
C THR A 109 9.52 -35.33 -8.33
N HIS A 110 9.13 -36.23 -7.42
CA HIS A 110 9.46 -37.65 -7.49
C HIS A 110 8.18 -38.47 -7.34
N ILE A 111 7.87 -39.29 -8.34
CA ILE A 111 6.72 -40.21 -8.31
C ILE A 111 7.27 -41.62 -8.46
N GLU A 112 7.09 -42.45 -7.44
CA GLU A 112 7.37 -43.89 -7.51
C GLU A 112 6.07 -44.67 -7.63
N PHE A 113 5.98 -45.51 -8.68
CA PHE A 113 4.92 -46.49 -8.81
C PHE A 113 5.45 -47.88 -8.41
N SER A 114 4.67 -48.61 -7.59
CA SER A 114 5.06 -49.93 -7.09
C SER A 114 5.33 -50.93 -8.22
N LYS A 115 6.46 -51.62 -8.16
CA LYS A 115 6.89 -52.65 -9.13
C LYS A 115 5.91 -53.83 -9.23
N ASN A 116 5.03 -54.01 -8.24
CA ASN A 116 4.06 -55.10 -8.18
C ASN A 116 2.65 -54.71 -8.66
N ALA A 117 2.40 -53.41 -8.90
CA ALA A 117 1.20 -53.00 -9.62
C ALA A 117 1.45 -53.32 -11.11
N GLY A 118 0.67 -54.23 -11.70
CA GLY A 118 0.77 -54.65 -13.12
C GLY A 118 0.46 -53.56 -14.15
N LEU A 119 0.76 -52.31 -13.81
CA LEU A 119 0.43 -51.06 -14.48
C LEU A 119 1.71 -50.29 -14.86
N ALA A 120 2.88 -50.95 -14.84
CA ALA A 120 4.18 -50.32 -15.13
C ALA A 120 4.22 -49.63 -16.51
N SER A 121 3.49 -50.16 -17.50
CA SER A 121 3.33 -49.57 -18.83
C SER A 121 2.42 -48.33 -18.86
N ILE A 122 1.47 -48.23 -17.93
CA ILE A 122 0.56 -47.08 -17.81
C ILE A 122 1.21 -45.95 -17.02
N ALA A 123 2.09 -46.28 -16.07
CA ALA A 123 2.92 -45.31 -15.35
C ALA A 123 3.83 -44.49 -16.28
N GLN A 124 4.36 -45.10 -17.35
CA GLN A 124 5.14 -44.40 -18.40
C GLN A 124 4.26 -43.51 -19.30
N ALA A 125 2.98 -43.84 -19.46
CA ALA A 125 2.04 -43.05 -20.25
C ALA A 125 1.60 -41.77 -19.52
N PHE A 126 1.51 -41.81 -18.19
CA PHE A 126 1.18 -40.65 -17.36
C PHE A 126 2.41 -39.88 -16.84
N SER A 127 3.60 -40.51 -16.77
CA SER A 127 4.85 -39.80 -16.43
C SER A 127 5.41 -38.96 -17.58
N GLY A 128 4.85 -39.12 -18.79
CA GLY A 128 5.21 -38.36 -19.99
C GLY A 128 4.49 -37.02 -20.18
N GLY A 129 3.57 -36.60 -19.30
CA GLY A 129 2.92 -35.31 -19.48
C GLY A 129 1.89 -34.92 -18.42
N SER A 130 1.87 -33.62 -18.12
CA SER A 130 1.01 -32.86 -17.20
C SER A 130 1.37 -32.99 -15.72
N SER A 131 2.08 -32.03 -15.10
CA SER A 131 1.68 -30.65 -14.76
C SER A 131 0.68 -30.58 -13.60
N GLY A 132 1.15 -30.11 -12.44
CA GLY A 132 0.37 -29.83 -11.23
C GLY A 132 1.11 -30.39 -10.01
N GLY A 133 1.75 -29.63 -9.14
CA GLY A 133 1.54 -28.25 -8.74
C GLY A 133 1.23 -28.26 -7.24
N THR A 134 2.25 -28.30 -6.38
CA THR A 134 2.17 -27.82 -4.99
C THR A 134 3.59 -27.60 -4.44
N GLY A 135 4.20 -26.46 -4.79
CA GLY A 135 5.33 -25.94 -4.04
C GLY A 135 4.79 -25.07 -2.92
N GLY A 136 4.86 -25.55 -1.68
CA GLY A 136 4.56 -24.76 -0.49
C GLY A 136 5.54 -23.58 -0.40
N GLY A 137 5.13 -22.44 -0.95
CA GLY A 137 5.79 -21.16 -0.76
C GLY A 137 5.19 -20.46 0.45
N THR A 138 5.92 -20.44 1.56
CA THR A 138 5.79 -19.38 2.56
C THR A 138 6.30 -18.08 1.93
N GLY A 139 5.44 -17.42 1.15
CA GLY A 139 5.65 -16.11 0.57
C GLY A 139 4.41 -15.27 0.82
N GLY A 140 4.56 -14.21 1.62
CA GLY A 140 3.47 -13.41 2.12
C GLY A 140 2.58 -12.86 1.01
N SER A 141 1.33 -13.32 0.98
CA SER A 141 0.27 -12.63 0.28
C SER A 141 0.04 -11.30 0.99
N SER A 142 0.40 -10.21 0.32
CA SER A 142 -0.27 -8.92 0.52
C SER A 142 -1.67 -9.02 -0.11
N GLY A 143 -2.49 -9.92 0.45
CA GLY A 143 -3.90 -10.03 0.16
C GLY A 143 -4.66 -9.02 0.99
N PHE A 144 -5.05 -7.91 0.36
CA PHE A 144 -6.08 -7.03 0.91
C PHE A 144 -7.44 -7.70 0.71
N ALA A 145 -7.94 -8.36 1.75
CA ALA A 145 -9.32 -8.82 1.83
C ALA A 145 -9.94 -8.25 3.12
N LEU A 146 -10.99 -7.44 2.94
CA LEU A 146 -11.85 -6.91 4.02
C LEU A 146 -12.88 -7.97 4.41
N PRO A 147 -13.03 -8.32 5.70
CA PRO A 147 -14.28 -8.83 6.23
C PRO A 147 -15.16 -7.66 6.72
N GLY A 148 -16.46 -7.73 6.44
CA GLY A 148 -17.49 -6.85 7.00
C GLY A 148 -17.72 -7.06 8.49
#